data_AF-A0A8E2ECY3-F1
#
_entry.id   AF-A0A8E2ECY3-F1
#
_cell.length_a   1.000
_cell.length_b   1.000
_cell.length_c   1.000
_cell.angle_alpha   90.00
_cell.angle_beta   90.00
_cell.angle_gamma   90.00
#
_symmetry.space_group_name_H-M   'P 1'
#
loop_
_entity.id
_entity.type
_entity.pdbx_description
1 polymer ?
#
loop_
_entity_poly.entity_id
_entity_poly.type
_entity_poly.pdbx_seq_one_letter_code
_entity_poly.pdbx_strand_id
1 'polypeptide(L)'
;MSDEVSVSSKAPMPRGYAFLPKGSMYRTLHARRLTRATKKTLFIVFDPKSKTRLGLRVPLTIIHEVERLDHSTKAARLSATNKRDATLLSQARGELRKRYPSMPPADMEQCLKQAFRKASGRVGRTQKVDLGRRVELAVVAHVRHAETEYDGLLREGVGREEARKQVWGKIGEVVGCWRMKSKGK
;
A
#
# COMPACT_ATOMS: atom_id res chain seq x y z
N MET A 1 -32.88 -9.09 2.49
CA MET A 1 -31.85 -8.49 3.36
C MET A 1 -31.14 -9.64 4.04
N SER A 2 -29.81 -9.70 4.07
CA SER A 2 -29.14 -10.65 4.98
C SER A 2 -28.83 -9.87 6.24
N ASP A 3 -29.39 -10.32 7.36
CA ASP A 3 -29.26 -9.60 8.61
C ASP A 3 -27.86 -9.84 9.17
N GLU A 4 -27.08 -8.76 9.26
CA GLU A 4 -25.82 -8.75 9.99
C GLU A 4 -26.13 -8.46 11.46
N VAL A 5 -25.93 -9.46 12.32
CA VAL A 5 -26.25 -9.37 13.75
C VAL A 5 -24.95 -9.28 14.55
N SER A 6 -24.86 -8.31 15.45
CA SER A 6 -23.70 -8.19 16.35
C SER A 6 -23.88 -9.06 17.59
N VAL A 7 -22.88 -9.86 17.92
CA VAL A 7 -22.90 -10.78 19.08
C VAL A 7 -21.62 -10.72 19.89
N SER A 8 -21.73 -10.98 21.19
CA SER A 8 -20.58 -11.19 22.07
C SER A 8 -19.91 -12.53 21.76
N SER A 9 -18.58 -12.60 21.95
CA SER A 9 -17.83 -13.86 21.84
C SER A 9 -18.32 -14.94 22.81
N LYS A 10 -18.92 -14.55 23.94
CA LYS A 10 -19.52 -15.46 24.93
C LYS A 10 -20.89 -16.02 24.53
N ALA A 11 -21.55 -15.44 23.52
CA ALA A 11 -22.83 -15.95 23.06
C ALA A 11 -22.67 -17.36 22.45
N PRO A 12 -23.63 -18.28 22.64
CA PRO A 12 -23.54 -19.64 22.10
C PRO A 12 -23.37 -19.63 20.58
N MET A 13 -22.64 -20.61 20.04
CA MET A 13 -22.46 -20.78 18.59
C MET A 13 -23.76 -21.34 17.99
N PRO A 14 -24.35 -20.70 16.96
CA PRO A 14 -25.50 -21.26 16.27
C PRO A 14 -25.16 -22.61 15.62
N ARG A 15 -26.13 -23.53 15.58
CA ARG A 15 -25.93 -24.87 14.99
C ARG A 15 -25.57 -24.77 13.51
N GLY A 16 -24.51 -25.48 13.10
CA GLY A 16 -24.03 -25.47 11.71
C GLY A 16 -23.25 -24.22 11.33
N TYR A 17 -22.88 -23.37 12.28
CA TYR A 17 -21.99 -22.22 12.08
C TYR A 17 -20.61 -22.50 12.65
N ALA A 18 -19.62 -21.82 12.08
CA ALA A 18 -18.26 -21.85 12.56
C ALA A 18 -17.69 -20.42 12.62
N PHE A 19 -16.61 -20.27 13.40
CA PHE A 19 -15.96 -18.98 13.61
C PHE A 19 -14.87 -18.74 12.56
N LEU A 20 -14.95 -17.59 11.88
CA LEU A 20 -13.93 -17.08 10.99
C LEU A 20 -13.21 -15.90 11.68
N PRO A 21 -11.94 -16.04 12.09
CA PRO A 21 -11.20 -14.95 12.73
C PRO A 21 -10.94 -13.79 11.76
N LYS A 22 -10.82 -12.57 12.31
CA LYS A 22 -10.31 -11.42 11.55
C LYS A 22 -8.85 -11.65 11.11
N GLY A 23 -8.44 -11.02 10.01
CA GLY A 23 -7.04 -10.99 9.58
C GLY A 23 -6.85 -11.12 8.08
N SER A 24 -7.74 -11.86 7.39
CA SER A 24 -7.77 -11.91 5.94
C SER A 24 -8.96 -11.11 5.41
N MET A 25 -8.67 -9.96 4.77
CA MET A 25 -9.68 -9.16 4.07
C MET A 25 -10.41 -10.00 3.02
N TYR A 26 -9.66 -10.82 2.26
CA TYR A 26 -10.22 -11.71 1.24
C TYR A 26 -11.23 -12.68 1.84
N ARG A 27 -10.85 -13.44 2.88
CA ARG A 27 -11.74 -14.41 3.53
C ARG A 27 -12.97 -13.71 4.13
N THR A 28 -12.79 -12.57 4.78
CA THR A 28 -13.87 -11.79 5.39
C THR A 28 -14.88 -11.30 4.34
N LEU A 29 -14.40 -10.75 3.22
CA LEU A 29 -15.22 -10.26 2.12
C LEU A 29 -16.01 -11.41 1.48
N HIS A 30 -15.33 -12.52 1.17
CA HIS A 30 -15.96 -13.69 0.55
C HIS A 30 -16.98 -14.35 1.48
N ALA A 31 -16.68 -14.47 2.77
CA ALA A 31 -17.62 -14.98 3.76
C ALA A 31 -18.89 -14.12 3.84
N ARG A 32 -18.75 -12.79 3.88
CA ARG A 32 -19.90 -11.86 3.83
C ARG A 32 -20.72 -12.04 2.56
N ARG A 33 -20.07 -12.06 1.40
CA ARG A 33 -20.72 -12.19 0.10
C ARG A 33 -21.47 -13.52 -0.06
N LEU A 34 -20.84 -14.64 0.29
CA LEU A 34 -21.45 -15.96 0.15
C LEU A 34 -22.58 -16.18 1.17
N THR A 35 -22.39 -15.74 2.42
CA THR A 35 -23.47 -15.79 3.42
C THR A 35 -24.68 -14.98 2.96
N ARG A 36 -24.43 -13.80 2.36
CA ARG A 36 -25.49 -12.97 1.76
C ARG A 36 -26.22 -13.69 0.62
N ALA A 37 -25.49 -14.28 -0.31
CA ALA A 37 -26.07 -15.01 -1.44
C ALA A 37 -26.95 -16.20 -1.00
N THR A 38 -26.56 -16.88 0.08
CA THR A 38 -27.34 -17.99 0.66
C THR A 38 -28.51 -17.55 1.56
N LYS A 39 -28.75 -16.24 1.70
CA LYS A 39 -29.78 -15.65 2.58
C LYS A 39 -29.72 -16.15 4.03
N LYS A 40 -28.52 -16.50 4.51
CA LYS A 40 -28.28 -16.89 5.91
C LYS A 40 -27.90 -15.66 6.74
N THR A 41 -28.13 -15.74 8.05
CA THR A 41 -27.72 -14.71 9.00
C THR A 41 -26.20 -14.69 9.13
N LEU A 42 -25.61 -13.51 9.23
CA LEU A 42 -24.18 -13.36 9.48
C LEU A 42 -23.98 -12.73 10.85
N PHE A 43 -23.16 -13.34 11.71
CA PHE A 43 -22.91 -12.79 13.04
C PHE A 43 -21.54 -12.13 13.09
N ILE A 44 -21.49 -10.86 13.49
CA ILE A 44 -20.25 -10.14 13.75
C ILE A 44 -19.91 -10.34 15.23
N VAL A 45 -18.75 -10.93 15.50
CA VAL A 45 -18.33 -11.27 16.87
C VAL A 45 -17.46 -10.18 17.45
N PHE A 46 -17.80 -9.72 18.64
CA PHE A 46 -17.04 -8.74 19.41
C PHE A 46 -16.54 -9.31 20.73
N ASP A 47 -15.41 -8.80 21.21
CA ASP A 47 -14.93 -9.03 22.57
C ASP A 47 -15.82 -8.24 23.56
N PRO A 48 -16.44 -8.90 24.55
CA PRO A 48 -17.28 -8.21 25.52
C PRO A 48 -16.54 -7.17 26.37
N LYS A 49 -15.22 -7.36 26.62
CA LYS A 49 -14.39 -6.46 27.43
C LYS A 49 -13.90 -5.27 26.61
N SER A 50 -13.13 -5.54 25.55
CA SER A 50 -12.51 -4.48 24.74
C SER A 50 -13.44 -3.85 23.71
N LYS A 51 -14.63 -4.41 23.48
CA LYS A 51 -15.57 -4.05 22.39
C LYS A 51 -14.94 -4.14 21.00
N THR A 52 -13.78 -4.77 20.86
CA THR A 52 -13.11 -4.92 19.56
C THR A 52 -13.76 -6.04 18.76
N ARG A 53 -13.84 -5.87 17.43
CA ARG A 53 -14.28 -6.93 16.54
C ARG A 53 -13.24 -8.06 16.54
N LEU A 54 -13.69 -9.30 16.71
CA LEU A 54 -12.85 -10.50 16.69
C LEU A 54 -12.92 -11.25 15.36
N GLY A 55 -14.09 -11.30 14.73
CA GLY A 55 -14.30 -12.09 13.52
C GLY A 55 -15.78 -12.20 13.16
N LEU A 56 -16.11 -13.20 12.36
CA LEU A 56 -17.45 -13.50 11.90
C LEU A 56 -17.86 -14.91 12.33
N ARG A 57 -19.14 -15.17 12.58
CA ARG A 57 -19.70 -16.53 12.54
C ARG A 57 -20.56 -16.66 11.29
N VAL A 58 -20.23 -17.65 10.47
CA VAL A 58 -20.89 -17.95 9.21
C VAL A 58 -21.18 -19.44 9.13
N PRO A 59 -22.11 -19.90 8.27
CA PRO A 59 -22.37 -21.33 8.12
C PRO A 59 -21.08 -22.11 7.78
N LEU A 60 -20.96 -23.33 8.30
CA LEU A 60 -19.78 -24.17 8.13
C LEU A 60 -19.44 -24.40 6.65
N THR A 61 -20.46 -24.59 5.81
CA THR A 61 -20.32 -24.71 4.35
C THR A 61 -19.65 -23.49 3.72
N ILE A 62 -19.94 -22.28 4.23
CA ILE A 62 -19.31 -21.05 3.76
C ILE A 62 -17.84 -20.98 4.17
N ILE A 63 -17.47 -21.47 5.37
CA ILE A 63 -16.05 -21.50 5.76
C ILE A 63 -15.25 -22.38 4.80
N HIS A 64 -15.69 -23.60 4.57
CA HIS A 64 -14.99 -24.54 3.68
C HIS A 64 -14.85 -23.96 2.26
N GLU A 65 -15.91 -23.35 1.73
CA GLU A 65 -15.87 -22.73 0.40
C GLU A 65 -14.93 -21.52 0.36
N VAL A 66 -14.94 -20.67 1.38
CA VAL A 66 -14.02 -19.53 1.49
C VAL A 66 -12.57 -20.01 1.58
N GLU A 67 -12.29 -21.08 2.32
CA GLU A 67 -10.94 -21.64 2.43
C GLU A 67 -10.49 -22.26 1.12
N ARG A 68 -11.35 -23.01 0.43
CA ARG A 68 -11.07 -23.56 -0.90
C ARG A 68 -10.77 -22.46 -1.92
N LEU A 69 -11.55 -21.39 -1.93
CA LEU A 69 -11.32 -20.21 -2.77
C LEU A 69 -10.04 -19.46 -2.40
N ASP A 70 -9.76 -19.28 -1.11
CA ASP A 70 -8.55 -18.59 -0.65
C ASP A 70 -7.30 -19.35 -1.10
N HIS A 71 -7.25 -20.67 -0.88
CA HIS A 71 -6.15 -21.53 -1.30
C HIS A 71 -5.98 -21.56 -2.82
N SER A 72 -7.05 -21.87 -3.56
CA SER A 72 -6.98 -22.02 -5.03
C SER A 72 -6.61 -20.71 -5.74
N THR A 73 -7.03 -19.55 -5.22
CA THR A 73 -6.76 -18.25 -5.85
C THR A 73 -5.52 -17.55 -5.31
N LYS A 74 -4.89 -18.04 -4.22
CA LYS A 74 -3.77 -17.34 -3.56
C LYS A 74 -2.62 -17.04 -4.52
N ALA A 75 -2.19 -18.04 -5.30
CA ALA A 75 -1.10 -17.91 -6.25
C ALA A 75 -1.45 -16.89 -7.36
N ALA A 76 -2.65 -16.99 -7.94
CA ALA A 76 -3.12 -16.07 -8.97
C ALA A 76 -3.21 -14.62 -8.46
N ARG A 77 -3.73 -14.40 -7.24
CA ARG A 77 -3.81 -13.07 -6.61
C ARG A 77 -2.43 -12.47 -6.34
N LEU A 78 -1.47 -13.29 -5.89
CA LEU A 78 -0.09 -12.86 -5.70
C LEU A 78 0.56 -12.47 -7.03
N SER A 79 0.42 -13.32 -8.05
CA SER A 79 0.93 -13.07 -9.41
C SER A 79 0.33 -11.78 -10.01
N ALA A 80 -0.99 -11.61 -9.94
CA ALA A 80 -1.66 -10.41 -10.41
C ALA A 80 -1.21 -9.14 -9.66
N THR A 81 -0.88 -9.25 -8.37
CA THR A 81 -0.31 -8.14 -7.59
C THR A 81 1.10 -7.81 -8.04
N ASN A 82 1.95 -8.83 -8.21
CA ASN A 82 3.32 -8.65 -8.69
C ASN A 82 3.37 -8.07 -10.11
N LYS A 83 2.49 -8.51 -11.01
CA LYS A 83 2.37 -7.97 -12.36
C LYS A 83 2.01 -6.48 -12.34
N ARG A 84 0.99 -6.09 -11.55
CA ARG A 84 0.62 -4.67 -11.40
C ARG A 84 1.77 -3.83 -10.82
N ASP A 85 2.51 -4.37 -9.86
CA ASP A 85 3.66 -3.69 -9.27
C ASP A 85 4.80 -3.50 -10.29
N ALA A 86 5.11 -4.54 -11.07
CA ALA A 86 6.10 -4.46 -12.13
C ALA A 86 5.69 -3.44 -13.21
N THR A 87 4.42 -3.43 -13.62
CA THR A 87 3.90 -2.44 -14.56
C THR A 87 4.02 -1.01 -14.03
N LEU A 88 3.64 -0.77 -12.77
CA LEU A 88 3.78 0.57 -12.15
C LEU A 88 5.24 1.03 -12.11
N LEU A 89 6.16 0.15 -11.71
CA LEU A 89 7.59 0.47 -11.68
C LEU A 89 8.14 0.75 -13.08
N SER A 90 7.72 -0.03 -14.08
CA SER A 90 8.11 0.19 -15.48
C SER A 90 7.60 1.54 -15.99
N GLN A 91 6.36 1.90 -15.70
CA GLN A 91 5.79 3.20 -16.08
C GLN A 91 6.52 4.35 -15.37
N ALA A 92 6.77 4.22 -14.06
CA ALA A 92 7.51 5.23 -13.30
C ALA A 92 8.94 5.42 -13.82
N ARG A 93 9.64 4.33 -14.15
CA ARG A 93 10.98 4.38 -14.76
C ARG A 93 10.94 5.08 -16.12
N GLY A 94 9.93 4.79 -16.95
CA GLY A 94 9.73 5.48 -18.22
C GLY A 94 9.55 6.99 -18.05
N GLU A 95 8.73 7.41 -17.09
CA GLU A 95 8.52 8.83 -16.78
C GLU A 95 9.78 9.50 -16.20
N LEU A 96 10.55 8.81 -15.36
CA LEU A 96 11.84 9.31 -14.87
C LEU A 96 12.80 9.57 -16.03
N ARG A 97 12.99 8.60 -16.93
CA ARG A 97 13.89 8.74 -18.09
C ARG A 97 13.48 9.88 -19.03
N LYS A 98 12.18 10.10 -19.22
CA LYS A 98 11.67 11.20 -20.05
C LYS A 98 11.93 12.57 -19.42
N ARG A 99 11.67 12.70 -18.11
CA ARG A 99 11.73 13.99 -17.40
C ARG A 99 13.13 14.36 -16.92
N TYR A 100 13.95 13.35 -16.62
CA TYR A 100 15.28 13.51 -16.03
C TYR A 100 16.31 12.71 -16.83
N PRO A 101 16.58 13.08 -18.10
CA PRO A 101 17.44 12.33 -18.99
C PRO A 101 18.90 12.21 -18.51
N SER A 102 19.37 13.16 -17.68
CA SER A 102 20.74 13.16 -17.14
C SER A 102 20.83 12.64 -15.70
N MET A 103 19.76 12.05 -15.16
CA MET A 103 19.77 11.42 -13.85
C MET A 103 20.64 10.15 -13.88
N PRO A 104 21.59 9.98 -12.95
CA PRO A 104 22.40 8.77 -12.89
C PRO A 104 21.52 7.51 -12.72
N PRO A 105 21.85 6.39 -13.38
CA PRO A 105 21.08 5.16 -13.26
C PRO A 105 20.95 4.64 -11.82
N ALA A 106 22.01 4.79 -11.01
CA ALA A 106 22.01 4.37 -9.61
C ALA A 106 20.96 5.16 -8.79
N ASP A 107 20.93 6.48 -8.94
CA ASP A 107 19.94 7.35 -8.30
C ASP A 107 18.53 7.04 -8.76
N MET A 108 18.34 6.73 -10.04
CA MET A 108 17.04 6.37 -10.59
C MET A 108 16.49 5.10 -9.91
N GLU A 109 17.32 4.06 -9.80
CA GLU A 109 16.92 2.81 -9.15
C GLU A 109 16.68 2.98 -7.65
N GLN A 110 17.50 3.79 -6.96
CA GLN A 110 17.30 4.10 -5.55
C GLN A 110 16.02 4.90 -5.30
N CYS A 111 15.76 5.91 -6.12
CA CYS A 111 14.54 6.70 -6.11
C CYS A 111 13.31 5.80 -6.30
N LEU A 112 13.32 4.92 -7.31
CA LEU A 112 12.24 3.96 -7.55
C LEU A 112 12.04 3.01 -6.36
N LYS A 113 13.13 2.41 -5.86
CA LYS A 113 13.11 1.47 -4.72
C LYS A 113 12.52 2.13 -3.47
N GLN A 114 12.88 3.38 -3.20
CA GLN A 114 12.38 4.09 -2.02
C GLN A 114 10.95 4.59 -2.23
N ALA A 115 10.67 5.34 -3.29
CA ALA A 115 9.37 5.99 -3.47
C ALA A 115 8.22 5.01 -3.75
N PHE A 116 8.49 3.85 -4.37
CA PHE A 116 7.48 2.88 -4.79
C PHE A 116 7.46 1.59 -3.94
N ARG A 117 8.15 1.58 -2.80
CA ARG A 117 8.17 0.45 -1.85
C ARG A 117 6.75 0.05 -1.42
N LYS A 118 6.42 -1.25 -1.47
CA LYS A 118 5.11 -1.78 -1.05
C LYS A 118 4.80 -1.43 0.42
N ALA A 119 3.50 -1.32 0.73
CA ALA A 119 2.94 -1.16 2.08
C ALA A 119 3.50 0.01 2.92
N SER A 120 4.09 1.02 2.28
CA SER A 120 4.82 2.09 2.97
C SER A 120 4.03 3.40 3.15
N GLY A 121 2.81 3.50 2.60
CA GLY A 121 2.07 4.76 2.53
C GLY A 121 2.75 5.86 1.71
N ARG A 122 3.83 5.54 0.98
CA ARG A 122 4.65 6.50 0.24
C ARG A 122 3.96 7.01 -1.02
N VAL A 123 4.35 8.23 -1.40
CA VAL A 123 3.79 9.00 -2.51
C VAL A 123 3.79 8.21 -3.82
N GLY A 124 4.81 7.40 -4.13
CA GLY A 124 4.86 6.62 -5.38
C GLY A 124 3.68 5.67 -5.58
N ARG A 125 3.02 5.23 -4.49
CA ARG A 125 1.90 4.28 -4.55
C ARG A 125 0.53 4.90 -4.31
N THR A 126 0.44 6.21 -4.07
CA THR A 126 -0.88 6.86 -3.97
C THR A 126 -1.57 6.83 -5.34
N GLN A 127 -2.89 6.65 -5.34
CA GLN A 127 -3.73 6.81 -6.54
C GLN A 127 -4.40 8.18 -6.59
N LYS A 128 -4.24 9.00 -5.54
CA LYS A 128 -4.82 10.35 -5.46
C LYS A 128 -4.11 11.38 -6.33
N VAL A 129 -2.93 11.04 -6.84
CA VAL A 129 -2.04 11.92 -7.60
C VAL A 129 -1.59 11.18 -8.85
N ASP A 130 -1.51 11.88 -9.97
CA ASP A 130 -1.07 11.31 -11.24
C ASP A 130 0.38 10.77 -11.14
N LEU A 131 0.76 9.90 -12.08
CA LEU A 131 2.08 9.28 -12.04
C LEU A 131 3.22 10.30 -12.19
N GLY A 132 3.05 11.32 -13.03
CA GLY A 132 4.06 12.34 -13.28
C GLY A 132 4.37 13.15 -12.02
N ARG A 133 3.35 13.63 -11.32
CA ARG A 133 3.53 14.34 -10.05
C ARG A 133 4.11 13.45 -8.96
N ARG A 134 3.75 12.15 -8.93
CA ARG A 134 4.39 11.19 -8.01
C ARG A 134 5.87 11.02 -8.30
N VAL A 135 6.26 10.97 -9.57
CA VAL A 135 7.66 10.91 -10.00
C VAL A 135 8.43 12.17 -9.58
N GLU A 136 7.86 13.36 -9.76
CA GLU A 136 8.49 14.61 -9.28
C GLU A 136 8.74 14.61 -7.78
N LEU A 137 7.71 14.27 -6.99
CA LEU A 137 7.82 14.22 -5.54
C LEU A 137 8.83 13.16 -5.08
N ALA A 138 8.92 12.04 -5.80
CA ALA A 138 9.91 11.00 -5.56
C ALA A 138 11.34 11.51 -5.78
N VAL A 139 11.59 12.20 -6.89
CA VAL A 139 12.91 12.77 -7.22
C VAL A 139 13.31 13.84 -6.21
N VAL A 140 12.42 14.78 -5.89
CA VAL A 140 12.68 15.83 -4.89
C VAL A 140 13.01 15.21 -3.53
N ALA A 141 12.28 14.16 -3.13
CA ALA A 141 12.57 13.45 -1.89
C ALA A 141 13.91 12.72 -1.96
N HIS A 142 14.24 12.05 -3.07
CA HIS A 142 15.52 11.36 -3.26
C HIS A 142 16.69 12.34 -3.16
N VAL A 143 16.67 13.40 -3.98
CA VAL A 143 17.71 14.45 -3.98
C VAL A 143 17.89 15.04 -2.59
N ARG A 144 16.80 15.35 -1.89
CA ARG A 144 16.89 15.87 -0.52
C ARG A 144 17.70 14.96 0.41
N HIS A 145 17.50 13.65 0.35
CA HIS A 145 18.17 12.72 1.26
C HIS A 145 19.56 12.28 0.76
N ALA A 146 19.78 12.22 -0.55
CA ALA A 146 21.00 11.67 -1.15
C ALA A 146 22.04 12.74 -1.50
N GLU A 147 21.59 13.93 -1.90
CA GLU A 147 22.43 14.96 -2.54
C GLU A 147 22.53 16.25 -1.71
N THR A 148 22.00 16.25 -0.49
CA THR A 148 22.01 17.42 0.40
C THR A 148 22.28 17.06 1.85
N GLU A 149 22.67 18.07 2.64
CA GLU A 149 22.94 17.97 4.08
C GLU A 149 21.67 17.74 4.94
N TYR A 150 20.50 17.52 4.34
CA TYR A 150 19.21 17.45 5.05
C TYR A 150 19.23 16.48 6.24
N ASP A 151 19.79 15.28 6.06
CA ASP A 151 19.85 14.29 7.15
C ASP A 151 20.88 14.70 8.23
N GLY A 152 21.89 15.50 7.88
CA GLY A 152 22.79 16.17 8.83
C GLY A 152 22.05 17.20 9.68
N LEU A 153 21.33 18.14 9.05
CA LEU A 153 20.53 19.16 9.74
C LEU A 153 19.51 18.56 10.72
N LEU A 154 18.87 17.45 10.34
CA LEU A 154 17.95 16.75 11.24
C LEU A 154 18.65 16.15 12.47
N ARG A 155 19.89 15.66 12.32
CA ARG A 155 20.68 15.14 13.46
C ARG A 155 21.14 16.25 14.38
N GLU A 156 21.38 17.45 13.84
CA GLU A 156 21.72 18.66 14.60
C GLU A 156 20.51 19.30 15.30
N GLY A 157 19.30 18.73 15.13
CA GLY A 157 18.08 19.20 15.78
C GLY A 157 17.33 20.28 15.02
N VAL A 158 17.72 20.61 13.79
CA VAL A 158 16.99 21.56 12.95
C VAL A 158 15.60 21.00 12.62
N GLY A 159 14.58 21.83 12.80
CA GLY A 159 13.20 21.46 12.50
C GLY A 159 13.02 21.08 11.03
N ARG A 160 12.17 20.08 10.73
CA ARG A 160 12.00 19.54 9.37
C ARG A 160 11.65 20.57 8.32
N GLU A 161 10.81 21.56 8.65
CA GLU A 161 10.43 22.61 7.70
C GLU A 161 11.60 23.53 7.39
N GLU A 162 12.36 23.90 8.42
CA GLU A 162 13.54 24.75 8.28
C GLU A 162 14.64 24.05 7.50
N ALA A 163 14.94 22.79 7.84
CA ALA A 163 15.88 21.96 7.09
C ALA A 163 15.47 21.83 5.61
N ARG A 164 14.17 21.70 5.30
CA ARG A 164 13.67 21.68 3.91
C ARG A 164 13.88 23.00 3.19
N LYS A 165 13.68 24.13 3.85
CA LYS A 165 13.90 25.46 3.26
C LYS A 165 15.37 25.66 2.93
N GLN A 166 16.27 25.32 3.85
CA GLN A 166 17.72 25.50 3.68
C GLN A 166 18.27 24.72 2.48
N VAL A 167 17.81 23.47 2.28
CA VAL A 167 18.30 22.64 1.17
C VAL A 167 17.52 22.84 -0.13
N TRP A 168 16.47 23.67 -0.15
CA TRP A 168 15.58 23.81 -1.32
C TRP A 168 16.30 24.31 -2.57
N GLY A 169 17.21 25.27 -2.41
CA GLY A 169 18.06 25.78 -3.49
C GLY A 169 18.89 24.65 -4.12
N LYS A 170 19.57 23.87 -3.29
CA LYS A 170 20.40 22.74 -3.73
C LYS A 170 19.58 21.66 -4.44
N ILE A 171 18.39 21.36 -3.94
CA ILE A 171 17.46 20.45 -4.61
C ILE A 171 17.14 20.96 -6.02
N GLY A 172 16.80 22.25 -6.15
CA GLY A 172 16.47 22.88 -7.41
C GLY A 172 17.61 22.78 -8.44
N GLU A 173 18.85 23.02 -8.01
CA GLU A 173 20.05 22.89 -8.85
C GLU A 173 20.20 21.46 -9.40
N VAL A 174 20.23 20.46 -8.53
CA VAL A 174 20.44 19.05 -8.92
C VAL A 174 19.31 18.57 -9.82
N VAL A 175 18.05 18.85 -9.45
CA VAL A 175 16.87 18.51 -10.26
C VAL A 175 16.94 19.22 -11.62
N GLY A 176 17.39 20.47 -11.66
CA GLY A 176 17.62 21.23 -12.88
C GLY A 176 18.66 20.56 -13.79
N CYS A 177 19.83 20.20 -13.25
CA CYS A 177 20.87 19.49 -13.98
C CYS A 177 20.37 18.16 -14.55
N TRP A 178 19.59 17.40 -13.79
CA TRP A 178 19.04 16.13 -14.26
C TRP A 178 17.99 16.27 -15.36
N ARG A 179 17.26 17.40 -15.40
CA ARG A 179 16.29 17.74 -16.46
C ARG A 179 16.96 18.14 -17.77
N MET A 180 18.11 18.80 -17.70
CA MET A 180 18.85 19.18 -18.89
C MET A 180 19.37 17.94 -19.59
N LYS A 181 19.22 17.85 -20.92
CA LYS A 181 19.94 16.83 -21.69
C LYS A 181 21.41 17.19 -21.65
N SER A 182 22.25 16.30 -21.12
CA SER A 182 23.69 16.35 -21.35
C SER A 182 23.91 16.54 -22.85
N LYS A 183 24.43 17.70 -23.26
CA LYS A 183 24.98 17.85 -24.61
C LYS A 183 26.16 16.89 -24.65
N GLY A 184 25.98 15.76 -25.34
CA GLY A 184 27.06 14.82 -25.57
C GLY A 184 28.26 15.58 -26.12
N LYS A 185 29.41 15.40 -25.46
CA LYS A 185 30.71 15.73 -26.02
C LYS A 185 31.14 14.57 -26.90
#